data_AF-T1BEN6-F1
#
_entry.id   AF-T1BEN6-F1
#
_cell.length_a   1.000
_cell.length_b   1.000
_cell.length_c   1.000
_cell.angle_alpha   90.00
_cell.angle_beta   90.00
_cell.angle_gamma   90.00
#
_symmetry.space_group_name_H-M   'P 1'
#
loop_
_entity.id
_entity.type
_entity.pdbx_description
1 polymer ?
#
loop_
_entity_poly.entity_id
_entity_poly.type
_entity_poly.pdbx_seq_one_letter_code
_entity_poly.pdbx_strand_id
1 'polypeptide(L)'
;ANGALVPTGWDAALDAFADRLKQAVTHTGPKTVGALYSPQCTLEEMYLFEKLLGGLGVTGVDSQLFRADIRPWASDLAAHHVLGLSLAEFEAQDGFLLIGTDLRGEYPLLNLRVRRASQRGAQVAALNPVRFDANYATVINASLGPDGLIGGLARLLEAVSKRRSEPLP
;
A
#
# COMPACT_ATOMS: atom_id res chain seq x y z
N ALA A 1 -36.12 -17.29 -6.55
CA ALA A 1 -35.67 -17.22 -5.13
C ALA A 1 -36.03 -15.85 -4.58
N ASN A 2 -36.60 -15.82 -3.39
CA ASN A 2 -37.15 -14.68 -2.64
C ASN A 2 -36.08 -13.76 -2.01
N GLY A 3 -34.84 -13.75 -2.53
CA GLY A 3 -33.75 -12.87 -2.10
C GLY A 3 -33.18 -13.11 -0.70
N ALA A 4 -33.76 -14.01 0.09
CA ALA A 4 -33.31 -14.32 1.44
C ALA A 4 -32.22 -15.40 1.46
N LEU A 5 -31.23 -15.24 2.35
CA LEU A 5 -30.23 -16.26 2.65
C LEU A 5 -30.87 -17.43 3.40
N VAL A 6 -30.45 -18.65 3.07
CA VAL A 6 -30.94 -19.89 3.69
C VAL A 6 -29.73 -20.71 4.15
N PRO A 7 -29.75 -21.28 5.37
CA PRO A 7 -28.68 -22.16 5.84
C PRO A 7 -28.47 -23.37 4.93
N THR A 8 -27.21 -23.76 4.73
CA THR A 8 -26.83 -24.96 3.97
C THR A 8 -25.58 -25.60 4.57
N GLY A 9 -25.33 -26.87 4.25
CA GLY A 9 -24.11 -27.58 4.62
C GLY A 9 -22.94 -27.21 3.71
N TRP A 10 -21.71 -27.44 4.20
CA TRP A 10 -20.48 -27.17 3.45
C TRP A 10 -20.39 -27.95 2.14
N ASP A 11 -20.69 -29.25 2.16
CA ASP A 11 -20.62 -30.10 0.95
C ASP A 11 -21.54 -29.57 -0.16
N ALA A 12 -22.80 -29.30 0.18
CA ALA A 12 -23.78 -28.75 -0.76
C ALA A 12 -23.38 -27.37 -1.29
N ALA A 13 -22.77 -26.52 -0.46
CA ALA A 13 -22.30 -25.20 -0.88
C ALA A 13 -21.09 -25.30 -1.85
N LEU A 14 -20.13 -26.18 -1.54
CA LEU A 14 -18.93 -26.38 -2.34
C LEU A 14 -19.24 -27.06 -3.67
N ASP A 15 -20.13 -28.06 -3.69
CA ASP A 15 -20.59 -28.71 -4.93
C ASP A 15 -21.27 -27.68 -5.84
N ALA A 16 -22.20 -26.88 -5.28
CA ALA A 16 -22.88 -25.84 -6.02
C ALA A 16 -21.92 -24.76 -6.57
N PHE A 17 -20.89 -24.40 -5.80
CA PHE A 17 -19.85 -23.47 -6.25
C PHE A 17 -19.02 -24.07 -7.38
N ALA A 18 -18.54 -25.30 -7.22
CA ALA A 18 -17.70 -25.99 -8.19
C ALA A 18 -18.44 -26.17 -9.53
N ASP A 19 -19.71 -26.56 -9.49
CA ASP A 19 -20.52 -26.73 -10.69
C ASP A 19 -20.73 -25.40 -11.43
N ARG A 20 -21.05 -24.33 -10.71
CA ARG A 20 -21.23 -22.99 -11.30
C ARG A 20 -19.93 -22.46 -11.89
N LEU A 21 -18.81 -22.64 -11.20
CA LEU A 21 -17.50 -22.22 -11.68
C LEU A 21 -17.11 -22.98 -12.96
N LYS A 22 -17.28 -24.31 -12.98
CA LYS A 22 -17.05 -25.13 -14.17
C LYS A 22 -17.94 -24.69 -15.33
N GLN A 23 -19.23 -24.44 -15.07
CA GLN A 23 -20.17 -23.96 -16.09
C GLN A 23 -19.72 -22.62 -16.67
N ALA A 24 -19.35 -21.65 -15.83
CA ALA A 24 -18.85 -20.35 -16.29
C ALA A 24 -17.58 -20.52 -17.15
N VAL A 25 -16.59 -21.27 -16.68
CA VAL A 25 -15.35 -21.51 -17.42
C VAL A 25 -15.60 -22.22 -18.76
N THR A 26 -16.48 -23.21 -18.80
CA THR A 26 -16.73 -24.02 -20.00
C THR A 26 -17.63 -23.35 -21.03
N HIS A 27 -18.68 -22.62 -20.59
CA HIS A 27 -19.70 -22.08 -21.49
C HIS A 27 -19.39 -20.66 -21.96
N THR A 28 -18.91 -19.79 -21.05
CA THR A 28 -18.60 -18.39 -21.36
C THR A 28 -17.09 -18.16 -21.55
N GLY A 29 -16.27 -19.13 -21.19
CA GLY A 29 -14.82 -19.08 -21.32
C GLY A 29 -14.16 -18.48 -20.07
N PRO A 30 -12.92 -18.89 -19.74
CA PRO A 30 -12.28 -18.53 -18.48
C PRO A 30 -11.97 -17.04 -18.34
N LYS A 31 -11.86 -16.30 -19.46
CA LYS A 31 -11.65 -14.84 -19.47
C LYS A 31 -12.85 -14.04 -18.94
N THR A 32 -14.02 -14.67 -18.84
CA THR A 32 -15.24 -14.03 -18.30
C THR A 32 -15.36 -14.18 -16.79
N VAL A 33 -14.51 -15.00 -16.19
CA VAL A 33 -14.47 -15.20 -14.74
C VAL A 33 -13.43 -14.25 -14.16
N GLY A 34 -13.86 -13.46 -13.19
CA GLY A 34 -12.99 -12.64 -12.36
C GLY A 34 -12.97 -13.17 -10.94
N ALA A 35 -11.84 -13.01 -10.25
CA ALA A 35 -11.69 -13.42 -8.87
C ALA A 35 -11.06 -12.30 -8.04
N LEU A 36 -11.60 -12.12 -6.85
CA LEU A 36 -11.16 -11.13 -5.88
C LEU A 36 -10.78 -11.88 -4.61
N TYR A 37 -9.58 -11.67 -4.09
CA TYR A 37 -9.17 -12.20 -2.79
C TYR A 37 -8.79 -11.09 -1.82
N SER A 38 -8.95 -11.36 -0.53
CA SER A 38 -8.64 -10.38 0.51
C SER A 38 -7.12 -10.24 0.68
N PRO A 39 -6.58 -9.01 0.85
CA PRO A 39 -5.18 -8.81 1.22
C PRO A 39 -4.86 -9.36 2.63
N GLN A 40 -5.87 -9.81 3.38
CA GLN A 40 -5.71 -10.44 4.70
C GLN A 40 -5.52 -11.96 4.65
N CYS A 41 -5.67 -12.59 3.47
CA CYS A 41 -5.38 -14.02 3.31
C CYS A 41 -3.88 -14.31 3.53
N THR A 42 -3.58 -15.54 3.89
CA THR A 42 -2.20 -16.02 3.97
C THR A 42 -1.56 -16.13 2.59
N LEU A 43 -0.23 -16.14 2.52
CA LEU A 43 0.50 -16.30 1.26
C LEU A 43 0.17 -17.65 0.61
N GLU A 44 0.01 -18.69 1.43
CA GLU A 44 -0.35 -20.04 0.99
C GLU A 44 -1.75 -20.08 0.38
N GLU A 45 -2.74 -19.45 1.02
CA GLU A 45 -4.10 -19.35 0.46
C GLU A 45 -4.12 -18.59 -0.85
N MET A 46 -3.40 -17.45 -0.92
CA MET A 46 -3.28 -16.67 -2.15
C MET A 46 -2.65 -17.49 -3.27
N TYR A 47 -1.56 -18.19 -2.98
CA TYR A 47 -0.86 -19.05 -3.93
C TYR A 47 -1.74 -20.21 -4.43
N LEU A 48 -2.42 -20.91 -3.52
CA LEU A 48 -3.31 -22.01 -3.87
C LEU A 48 -4.50 -21.53 -4.70
N PHE A 49 -5.06 -20.37 -4.37
CA PHE A 49 -6.17 -19.76 -5.09
C PHE A 49 -5.76 -19.36 -6.52
N GLU A 50 -4.60 -18.71 -6.67
CA GLU A 50 -4.05 -18.38 -7.98
C GLU A 50 -3.75 -19.64 -8.80
N LYS A 51 -3.17 -20.68 -8.18
CA LYS A 51 -2.90 -21.97 -8.84
C LYS A 51 -4.18 -22.67 -9.30
N LEU A 52 -5.24 -22.63 -8.48
CA LEU A 52 -6.56 -23.18 -8.83
C LEU A 52 -7.15 -22.46 -10.05
N LEU A 53 -7.19 -21.12 -10.01
CA LEU A 53 -7.75 -20.29 -11.08
C LEU A 53 -6.93 -20.38 -12.36
N GLY A 54 -5.60 -20.37 -12.25
CA GLY A 54 -4.68 -20.56 -13.36
C GLY A 54 -4.85 -21.94 -14.01
N GLY A 55 -5.08 -23.00 -13.21
CA GLY A 55 -5.43 -24.33 -13.71
C GLY A 55 -6.74 -24.37 -14.50
N LEU A 56 -7.65 -23.42 -14.26
CA LEU A 56 -8.90 -23.22 -15.01
C LEU A 56 -8.75 -22.21 -16.17
N GLY A 57 -7.56 -21.63 -16.37
CA GLY A 57 -7.30 -20.61 -17.38
C GLY A 57 -7.80 -19.22 -17.02
N VAL A 58 -8.24 -19.00 -15.78
CA VAL A 58 -8.74 -17.71 -15.28
C VAL A 58 -7.55 -16.80 -14.96
N THR A 59 -7.51 -15.63 -15.60
CA THR A 59 -6.42 -14.66 -15.44
C THR A 59 -6.85 -13.34 -14.81
N GLY A 60 -8.16 -13.12 -14.64
CA GLY A 60 -8.71 -11.89 -14.07
C GLY A 60 -8.72 -11.93 -12.55
N VAL A 61 -7.54 -11.94 -11.93
CA VAL A 61 -7.39 -12.02 -10.47
C VAL A 61 -6.90 -10.70 -9.91
N ASP A 62 -7.57 -10.17 -8.89
CA ASP A 62 -7.16 -8.95 -8.17
C ASP A 62 -7.28 -9.14 -6.65
N SER A 63 -6.49 -8.38 -5.90
CA SER A 63 -6.44 -8.39 -4.43
C SER A 63 -6.42 -7.01 -3.79
N GLN A 64 -6.31 -5.95 -4.59
CA GLN A 64 -6.15 -4.58 -4.09
C GLN A 64 -7.49 -3.84 -4.02
N LEU A 65 -8.47 -4.48 -3.36
CA LEU A 65 -9.89 -4.08 -3.33
C LEU A 65 -10.17 -2.65 -2.83
N PHE A 66 -9.20 -2.01 -2.18
CA PHE A 66 -9.33 -0.68 -1.59
C PHE A 66 -8.39 0.37 -2.21
N ARG A 67 -7.76 0.07 -3.36
CA ARG A 67 -6.86 1.01 -4.04
C ARG A 67 -7.40 1.36 -5.43
N ALA A 68 -7.58 2.66 -5.68
CA ALA A 68 -8.14 3.17 -6.94
C ALA A 68 -7.11 3.23 -8.08
N ASP A 69 -5.82 3.36 -7.76
CA ASP A 69 -4.74 3.35 -8.74
C ASP A 69 -3.61 2.45 -8.24
N ILE A 70 -3.24 1.45 -9.03
CA ILE A 70 -2.13 0.55 -8.71
C ILE A 70 -0.94 0.75 -9.66
N ARG A 71 -1.07 1.62 -10.66
CA ARG A 71 -0.05 1.84 -11.70
C ARG A 71 1.29 2.33 -11.13
N PRO A 72 1.33 3.24 -10.14
CA PRO A 72 2.59 3.63 -9.49
C PRO A 72 3.29 2.46 -8.79
N TRP A 73 2.57 1.41 -8.44
CA TRP A 73 3.12 0.21 -7.80
C TRP A 73 3.44 -0.90 -8.80
N ALA A 74 2.75 -0.94 -9.94
CA ALA A 74 2.90 -1.98 -10.97
C ALA A 74 4.14 -1.79 -11.86
N SER A 75 4.68 -0.57 -11.98
CA SER A 75 5.83 -0.29 -12.84
C SER A 75 7.17 -0.81 -12.30
N ASP A 76 7.33 -0.85 -10.97
CA ASP A 76 8.54 -1.35 -10.33
C ASP A 76 8.29 -1.71 -8.85
N LEU A 77 7.89 -2.97 -8.62
CA LEU A 77 7.62 -3.48 -7.27
C LEU A 77 8.87 -3.38 -6.36
N ALA A 78 10.09 -3.36 -6.93
CA ALA A 78 11.32 -3.21 -6.15
C ALA A 78 11.63 -1.74 -5.80
N ALA A 79 11.35 -0.80 -6.72
CA ALA A 79 11.57 0.62 -6.47
C ALA A 79 10.54 1.25 -5.53
N HIS A 80 9.33 0.69 -5.41
CA HIS A 80 8.22 1.31 -4.69
C HIS A 80 7.90 0.71 -3.31
N HIS A 81 8.49 -0.44 -2.94
CA HIS A 81 8.08 -1.20 -1.73
C HIS A 81 9.10 -1.26 -0.60
N VAL A 82 10.30 -0.72 -0.75
CA VAL A 82 11.32 -0.82 0.29
C VAL A 82 11.93 0.54 0.54
N LEU A 83 11.97 0.95 1.80
CA LEU A 83 12.77 2.10 2.26
C LEU A 83 14.28 1.94 1.93
N GLY A 84 14.68 0.80 1.36
CA GLY A 84 16.07 0.39 1.15
C GLY A 84 16.81 0.04 2.44
N LEU A 85 16.11 0.01 3.57
CA LEU A 85 16.69 -0.08 4.92
C LEU A 85 16.01 -1.17 5.73
N SER A 86 16.79 -1.91 6.52
CA SER A 86 16.27 -2.69 7.64
C SER A 86 15.67 -1.76 8.71
N LEU A 87 14.84 -2.32 9.59
CA LEU A 87 14.26 -1.53 10.70
C LEU A 87 15.34 -0.95 11.65
N ALA A 88 16.48 -1.63 11.78
CA ALA A 88 17.59 -1.16 12.59
C ALA A 88 18.30 0.04 11.93
N GLU A 89 18.60 -0.06 10.63
CA GLU A 89 19.19 1.03 9.86
C GLU A 89 18.25 2.24 9.76
N PHE A 90 16.94 1.99 9.60
CA PHE A 90 15.93 3.03 9.61
C PHE A 90 15.90 3.77 10.95
N GLU A 91 15.93 3.04 12.07
CA GLU A 91 15.99 3.68 13.39
C GLU A 91 17.30 4.48 13.57
N ALA A 92 18.42 4.04 12.98
CA ALA A 92 19.73 4.67 13.13
C ALA A 92 19.92 5.98 12.35
N GLN A 93 18.97 6.41 11.52
CA GLN A 93 19.09 7.63 10.74
C GLN A 93 19.10 8.90 11.61
N ASP A 94 19.92 9.88 11.22
CA ASP A 94 20.04 11.18 11.89
C ASP A 94 18.95 12.19 11.48
N GLY A 95 18.18 11.87 10.44
CA GLY A 95 17.19 12.77 9.87
C GLY A 95 16.05 12.05 9.16
N PHE A 96 14.83 12.57 9.32
CA PHE A 96 13.63 12.07 8.66
C PHE A 96 12.89 13.22 7.99
N LEU A 97 12.57 13.06 6.70
CA LEU A 97 11.66 13.95 5.97
C LEU A 97 10.39 13.17 5.65
N LEU A 98 9.30 13.49 6.36
CA LEU A 98 7.99 12.87 6.20
C LEU A 98 7.20 13.66 5.15
N ILE A 99 6.74 12.98 4.10
CA ILE A 99 6.02 13.61 2.98
C ILE A 99 4.66 12.93 2.84
N GLY A 100 3.58 13.70 2.99
CA GLY A 100 2.20 13.24 2.80
C GLY A 100 1.78 12.06 3.67
N THR A 101 2.35 11.88 4.87
CA THR A 101 2.10 10.70 5.72
C THR A 101 1.77 11.06 7.16
N ASP A 102 0.83 10.30 7.74
CA ASP A 102 0.59 10.24 9.17
C ASP A 102 1.17 8.95 9.73
N LEU A 103 2.46 8.95 10.06
CA LEU A 103 3.13 7.77 10.60
C LEU A 103 2.44 7.20 11.83
N ARG A 104 1.83 8.04 12.67
CA ARG A 104 1.21 7.59 13.91
C ARG A 104 -0.08 6.83 13.64
N GLY A 105 -0.89 7.31 12.69
CA GLY A 105 -2.14 6.65 12.28
C GLY A 105 -1.92 5.46 11.35
N GLU A 106 -1.01 5.59 10.38
CA GLU A 106 -0.83 4.64 9.28
C GLU A 106 0.21 3.54 9.60
N TYR A 107 1.32 3.91 10.25
CA TYR A 107 2.45 3.01 10.48
C TYR A 107 3.00 3.10 11.93
N PRO A 108 2.23 2.69 12.96
CA PRO A 108 2.60 2.91 14.37
C PRO A 108 3.97 2.35 14.77
N LEU A 109 4.38 1.23 14.19
CA LEU A 109 5.69 0.62 14.44
C LEU A 109 6.84 1.47 13.88
N LEU A 110 6.68 2.05 12.68
CA LEU A 110 7.66 2.98 12.12
C LEU A 110 7.68 4.29 12.91
N ASN A 111 6.51 4.80 13.34
CA ASN A 111 6.44 5.95 14.23
C ASN A 111 7.22 5.75 15.52
N LEU A 112 7.15 4.56 16.13
CA LEU A 112 7.93 4.23 17.32
C LEU A 112 9.44 4.32 17.06
N ARG A 113 9.91 3.89 15.89
CA ARG A 113 11.33 3.96 15.51
C ARG A 113 11.77 5.41 15.30
N VAL A 114 10.98 6.22 14.58
CA VAL A 114 11.25 7.66 14.40
C VAL A 114 11.29 8.38 15.74
N ARG A 115 10.37 8.06 16.66
CA ARG A 115 10.37 8.62 18.02
C ARG A 115 11.66 8.30 18.77
N ARG A 116 12.15 7.06 18.72
CA ARG A 116 13.41 6.65 19.35
C ARG A 116 14.61 7.36 18.73
N ALA A 117 14.64 7.49 17.42
CA ALA A 117 15.68 8.24 16.72
C ALA A 117 15.68 9.72 17.14
N SER A 118 14.51 10.35 17.20
CA SER A 118 14.34 11.74 17.66
C SER A 118 14.82 11.92 19.11
N GLN A 119 14.56 10.97 20.01
CA GLN A 119 15.08 10.99 21.38
C GLN A 119 16.61 10.91 21.46
N ARG A 120 17.27 10.35 20.45
CA ARG A 120 18.74 10.37 20.32
C ARG A 120 19.29 11.60 19.60
N GLY A 121 18.41 12.53 19.18
CA GLY A 121 18.80 13.77 18.53
C GLY A 121 18.53 13.83 17.02
N ALA A 122 17.93 12.79 16.42
CA ALA A 122 17.57 12.82 15.00
C ALA A 122 16.56 13.94 14.71
N GLN A 123 16.76 14.65 13.60
CA GLN A 123 15.88 15.74 13.20
C GLN A 123 14.71 15.21 12.37
N VAL A 124 13.49 15.61 12.71
CA VAL A 124 12.29 15.20 11.95
C VAL A 124 11.64 16.43 11.32
N ALA A 125 11.47 16.42 10.01
CA ALA A 125 10.72 17.41 9.26
C ALA A 125 9.50 16.75 8.61
N ALA A 126 8.40 17.49 8.47
CA ALA A 126 7.17 17.02 7.86
C ALA A 126 6.63 18.03 6.83
N LEU A 127 6.24 17.52 5.68
CA LEU A 127 5.64 18.24 4.57
C LEU A 127 4.38 17.49 4.14
N ASN A 128 3.22 17.97 4.59
CA ASN A 128 1.96 17.23 4.43
C ASN A 128 0.87 18.13 3.82
N PRO A 129 -0.16 17.55 3.18
CA PRO A 129 -1.31 18.32 2.72
C PRO A 129 -2.13 18.88 3.89
N VAL A 130 -2.17 18.13 4.99
CA VAL A 130 -2.80 18.54 6.26
C VAL A 130 -1.81 18.38 7.40
N ARG A 131 -2.05 19.07 8.52
CA ARG A 131 -1.20 18.93 9.71
C ARG A 131 -1.56 17.66 10.48
N PHE A 132 -0.56 16.80 10.70
CA PHE A 132 -0.69 15.62 11.55
C PHE A 132 0.03 15.80 12.89
N ASP A 133 -0.51 15.16 13.94
CA ASP A 133 0.01 15.26 15.30
C ASP A 133 1.14 14.25 15.55
N ALA A 134 2.38 14.75 15.51
CA ALA A 134 3.56 13.99 15.89
C ALA A 134 3.69 13.87 17.42
N ASN A 135 4.21 12.73 17.90
CA ASN A 135 4.55 12.51 19.31
C ASN A 135 6.07 12.65 19.59
N TYR A 136 6.75 13.40 18.73
CA TYR A 136 8.17 13.76 18.78
C TYR A 136 8.34 15.18 18.22
N ALA A 137 9.48 15.80 18.53
CA ALA A 137 9.76 17.16 18.07
C ALA A 137 10.01 17.18 16.55
N THR A 138 9.36 18.12 15.86
CA THR A 138 9.57 18.37 14.44
C THR A 138 10.26 19.72 14.24
N VAL A 139 11.37 19.74 13.50
CA VAL A 139 12.07 20.99 13.16
C VAL A 139 11.23 21.84 12.18
N ILE A 140 10.48 21.18 11.31
CA ILE A 140 9.54 21.79 10.37
C ILE A 140 8.30 20.89 10.33
N ASN A 141 7.11 21.49 10.40
CA ASN A 141 5.84 20.79 10.18
C ASN A 141 4.93 21.69 9.33
N ALA A 142 5.06 21.55 8.01
CA ALA A 142 4.39 22.36 7.02
C ALA A 142 3.12 21.66 6.50
N SER A 143 2.02 22.41 6.46
CA SER A 143 0.74 22.00 5.87
C SER A 143 0.52 22.83 4.61
N LEU A 144 0.47 22.19 3.45
CA LEU A 144 0.41 22.89 2.14
C LEU A 144 -0.96 22.84 1.46
N GLY A 145 -1.95 22.17 2.05
CA GLY A 145 -3.23 21.89 1.40
C GLY A 145 -3.14 20.73 0.41
N PRO A 146 -4.28 20.22 -0.09
CA PRO A 146 -4.35 19.03 -0.94
C PRO A 146 -3.50 19.12 -2.22
N ASP A 147 -3.49 20.29 -2.86
CA ASP A 147 -2.79 20.50 -4.14
C ASP A 147 -1.38 21.09 -3.96
N GLY A 148 -1.00 21.47 -2.74
CA GLY A 148 0.22 22.22 -2.49
C GLY A 148 1.50 21.38 -2.42
N LEU A 149 1.38 20.05 -2.31
CA LEU A 149 2.53 19.18 -2.08
C LEU A 149 3.56 19.23 -3.23
N ILE A 150 3.08 19.24 -4.48
CA ILE A 150 3.94 19.32 -5.67
C ILE A 150 4.75 20.61 -5.66
N GLY A 151 4.09 21.75 -5.46
CA GLY A 151 4.76 23.05 -5.38
C GLY A 151 5.72 23.13 -4.18
N GLY A 152 5.36 22.53 -3.04
CA GLY A 152 6.22 22.41 -1.88
C GLY A 152 7.51 21.65 -2.15
N LEU A 153 7.39 20.49 -2.81
CA LEU A 153 8.54 19.66 -3.19
C LEU A 153 9.42 20.36 -4.23
N ALA A 154 8.83 21.04 -5.22
CA ALA A 154 9.59 21.83 -6.19
C ALA A 154 10.42 22.92 -5.52
N ARG A 155 9.85 23.64 -4.55
CA ARG A 155 10.56 24.67 -3.77
C ARG A 155 11.63 24.08 -2.86
N LEU A 156 11.38 22.91 -2.28
CA LEU A 156 12.38 22.20 -1.48
C LEU A 156 13.58 21.79 -2.36
N LEU A 157 13.31 21.25 -3.55
CA LEU A 157 14.33 20.86 -4.51
C LEU A 157 15.15 22.07 -4.96
N GLU A 158 14.50 23.21 -5.27
CA GLU A 158 15.17 24.47 -5.59
C GLU A 158 16.09 24.95 -4.45
N ALA A 159 15.62 24.88 -3.20
CA ALA A 159 16.42 25.25 -2.03
C ALA A 159 17.63 24.33 -1.83
N VAL A 160 17.47 23.01 -2.04
CA VAL A 160 18.55 22.03 -1.95
C VAL A 160 19.58 22.25 -3.06
N SER A 161 19.14 22.45 -4.30
CA SER A 161 19.99 22.75 -5.46
C SER A 161 20.84 24.01 -5.21
N LYS A 162 20.21 25.10 -4.76
CA LYS A 162 20.90 26.36 -4.40
C LYS A 162 21.93 26.16 -3.28
N ARG A 163 21.65 25.31 -2.29
CA ARG A 163 22.55 25.03 -1.17
C ARG A 163 23.74 24.14 -1.57
N ARG A 164 23.54 23.23 -2.53
CA ARG A 164 24.58 22.32 -3.03
C ARG A 164 25.39 22.90 -4.19
N SER A 165 24.97 24.02 -4.77
CA SER A 165 25.54 24.58 -6.00
C SER A 165 25.50 23.61 -7.19
N GLU A 166 24.48 22.74 -7.22
CA GLU A 166 24.25 21.75 -8.29
C GLU A 166 22.98 22.13 -9.07
N PRO A 167 22.94 21.95 -10.40
CA PRO A 167 21.74 22.25 -11.19
C PRO A 167 20.56 21.32 -10.81
N LEU A 168 19.34 21.79 -11.04
CA LEU A 168 18.13 20.97 -10.88
C LEU A 168 18.20 19.77 -11.84
N PRO A 169 17.82 18.56 -11.38
CA PRO A 169 17.65 17.40 -12.24
C PRO A 169 16.50 17.57 -13.24
#